data_AF-U9TBA9-F1
#
_entry.id   AF-U9TBA9-F1
#
_cell.length_a   1.000
_cell.length_b   1.000
_cell.length_c   1.000
_cell.angle_alpha   90.00
_cell.angle_beta   90.00
_cell.angle_gamma   90.00
#
_symmetry.space_group_name_H-M   'P 1'
#
loop_
_entity.id
_entity.type
_entity.pdbx_description
1 polymer ?
#
loop_
_entity_poly.entity_id
_entity_poly.type
_entity_poly.pdbx_seq_one_letter_code
_entity_poly.pdbx_strand_id
1 'polypeptide(L)' 'HVKNMDHALFYCDDFGPTFGNIDINMHVNEDDDYDDSKEYDNCECTQNIYEKKIRDTEGNFLIEEYEVFQIMKKD' A
#
# COMPACT_ATOMS: atom_id res chain seq x y z
N HIS A 1 4.98 14.79 5.70
CA HIS A 1 5.41 14.44 7.06
C HIS A 1 4.41 13.43 7.59
N VAL A 2 4.89 12.40 8.29
CA VAL A 2 4.05 11.31 8.80
C VAL A 2 3.69 11.66 10.24
N LYS A 3 2.40 11.68 10.60
CA LYS A 3 1.97 12.06 11.95
C LYS A 3 2.41 11.05 13.01
N ASN A 4 2.47 9.77 12.65
CA ASN A 4 2.96 8.69 13.51
C ASN A 4 3.88 7.75 12.70
N MET A 5 5.16 7.71 13.09
CA MET A 5 6.17 6.90 12.38
C MET A 5 5.99 5.38 12.58
N ASP A 6 5.37 4.95 13.69
CA ASP A 6 5.14 3.52 13.97
C ASP A 6 4.18 2.88 12.96
N HIS A 7 3.37 3.71 12.30
CA HIS A 7 2.37 3.34 11.31
C HIS A 7 2.74 3.81 9.90
N ALA A 8 3.97 4.27 9.68
CA ALA A 8 4.40 4.77 8.38
C ALA A 8 4.43 3.68 7.30
N LEU A 9 4.81 2.46 7.68
CA LEU A 9 5.04 1.33 6.79
C LEU A 9 4.47 0.05 7.41
N PHE A 10 3.86 -0.79 6.58
CA PHE A 10 3.47 -2.16 6.94
C PHE A 10 3.81 -3.11 5.78
N TYR A 11 4.25 -4.32 6.10
CA TYR A 11 4.60 -5.34 5.12
C TYR A 11 4.26 -6.73 5.66
N CYS A 12 3.62 -7.55 4.83
CA CYS A 12 3.49 -9.00 4.97
C CYS A 12 3.22 -9.59 3.57
N ASP A 13 3.26 -10.91 3.39
CA ASP A 13 3.38 -11.45 2.03
C ASP A 13 2.14 -11.20 1.15
N ASP A 14 0.94 -11.05 1.74
CA ASP A 14 -0.29 -10.70 1.01
C ASP A 14 -0.42 -9.20 0.67
N PHE A 15 0.43 -8.37 1.28
CA PHE A 15 0.33 -6.93 1.17
C PHE A 15 1.47 -6.41 0.32
N GLY A 16 1.09 -5.60 -0.66
CA GLY A 16 2.03 -4.78 -1.40
C GLY A 16 2.55 -3.61 -0.55
N PRO A 17 2.98 -2.52 -1.19
CA PRO A 17 3.44 -1.34 -0.47
C PRO A 17 2.26 -0.67 0.24
N THR A 18 2.21 -0.82 1.58
CA THR A 18 1.24 -0.11 2.42
C THR A 18 1.89 1.07 3.13
N PHE A 19 1.19 2.20 3.14
CA PHE A 19 1.65 3.42 3.76
C PHE A 19 0.62 3.94 4.74
N GLY A 20 1.10 4.44 5.88
CA GLY A 20 0.28 5.23 6.79
C GLY A 20 -0.92 4.48 7.36
N ASN A 21 -0.76 3.20 7.72
CA ASN A 21 -1.83 2.35 8.25
C ASN A 21 -3.16 2.50 7.48
N ILE A 22 -3.11 2.12 6.19
CA ILE A 22 -4.24 2.13 5.23
C ILE A 22 -4.48 3.51 4.57
N ASP A 23 -3.57 4.48 4.70
CA ASP A 23 -3.63 5.68 3.85
C ASP A 23 -3.47 5.33 2.37
N ILE A 24 -2.58 4.39 2.06
CA ILE A 24 -2.62 3.57 0.85
C ILE A 24 -2.46 2.12 1.26
N ASN A 25 -3.36 1.28 0.77
CA ASN A 25 -3.34 -0.16 0.98
C ASN A 25 -3.50 -0.88 -0.37
N MET A 26 -2.66 -1.88 -0.59
CA MET A 26 -2.69 -2.77 -1.74
C MET A 26 -2.44 -4.18 -1.22
N HIS A 27 -3.35 -5.11 -1.47
CA HIS A 27 -3.22 -6.50 -1.04
C HIS A 27 -3.97 -7.43 -1.97
N VAL A 28 -3.64 -8.71 -1.88
CA VAL A 28 -4.38 -9.80 -2.50
C VAL A 28 -5.69 -10.00 -1.73
N ASN A 29 -6.79 -10.26 -2.43
CA ASN A 29 -8.07 -10.56 -1.81
C ASN A 29 -8.00 -11.78 -0.87
N GLU A 30 -8.70 -11.73 0.27
CA GLU A 30 -8.64 -12.78 1.31
C GLU A 30 -9.37 -14.08 0.91
N ASP A 31 -10.27 -14.01 -0.08
CA ASP A 31 -10.96 -15.20 -0.63
C ASP A 31 -10.05 -16.07 -1.51
N ASP A 32 -8.83 -15.61 -1.78
CA ASP A 32 -7.86 -16.23 -2.63
C ASP A 32 -6.83 -17.03 -1.82
N ASP A 33 -6.54 -18.28 -2.20
CA ASP A 33 -5.48 -19.08 -1.56
C ASP A 33 -4.15 -18.31 -1.55
N TYR A 34 -3.47 -18.26 -0.39
CA TYR A 34 -2.22 -17.51 -0.17
C TYR A 34 -1.13 -17.93 -1.15
N ASP A 35 -0.74 -17.01 -2.05
CA ASP A 35 0.27 -17.23 -3.07
C ASP A 35 0.94 -15.90 -3.41
N ASP A 36 2.26 -15.85 -3.22
CA ASP A 36 3.13 -14.69 -3.45
C ASP A 36 3.28 -14.32 -4.92
N SER A 37 2.70 -15.11 -5.84
CA SER A 37 2.62 -14.83 -7.27
C SER A 37 1.34 -14.09 -7.70
N LYS A 38 0.39 -13.86 -6.78
CA LYS A 38 -0.87 -13.17 -7.09
C LYS A 38 -0.69 -11.67 -7.26
N GLU A 39 -1.48 -11.12 -8.18
CA GLU A 39 -1.54 -9.68 -8.39
C GLU A 39 -2.33 -9.01 -7.26
N TYR A 40 -1.92 -7.80 -6.85
CA TYR A 40 -2.69 -6.99 -5.91
C TYR A 40 -3.96 -6.48 -6.59
N ASP A 41 -5.10 -7.04 -6.23
CA ASP A 41 -6.40 -6.75 -6.82
C ASP A 41 -7.33 -5.95 -5.90
N ASN A 42 -6.97 -5.83 -4.61
CA ASN A 42 -7.68 -4.97 -3.67
C ASN A 42 -6.86 -3.73 -3.29
N CYS A 43 -7.37 -2.55 -3.67
CA CYS A 43 -6.71 -1.27 -3.43
C CYS A 43 -7.65 -0.27 -2.75
N GLU A 44 -7.20 0.34 -1.65
CA GLU A 44 -7.95 1.33 -0.87
C GLU A 44 -7.05 2.52 -0.50
N CYS A 45 -7.63 3.72 -0.46
CA CYS A 45 -6.95 4.92 0.00
C CYS A 45 -7.79 5.67 1.04
N THR A 46 -7.15 6.07 2.13
CA THR A 46 -7.73 6.92 3.19
C THR A 46 -6.78 8.04 3.57
N GLN A 47 -7.20 9.00 4.42
CA GLN A 47 -6.34 10.10 4.88
C GLN A 47 -6.27 10.20 6.41
N ASN A 48 -5.56 9.26 7.05
CA ASN A 48 -5.40 9.16 8.49
C ASN A 48 -4.03 9.67 8.97
N ILE A 49 -2.94 9.10 8.46
CA ILE A 49 -1.60 9.20 9.06
C ILE A 49 -0.71 10.25 8.40
N TYR A 50 -0.75 10.41 7.08
CA TYR A 50 -0.01 11.43 6.36
C TYR A 50 -0.72 12.78 6.46
N GLU A 51 0.06 13.86 6.61
CA GLU A 51 -0.50 15.21 6.64
C GLU A 51 -1.11 15.64 5.31
N LYS A 52 -0.52 15.17 4.21
CA LYS A 52 -0.96 15.47 2.86
C LYS A 52 -1.68 14.27 2.28
N LYS A 53 -2.71 14.54 1.50
CA LYS A 53 -3.40 13.54 0.68
C LYS A 53 -2.40 12.83 -0.22
N ILE A 54 -2.46 11.50 -0.21
CA ILE A 54 -1.71 10.66 -1.15
C ILE A 54 -2.48 10.58 -2.49
N ARG A 55 -3.82 10.56 -2.44
CA ARG A 55 -4.73 10.70 -3.58
C ARG A 55 -5.80 11.75 -3.29
N ASP A 56 -6.36 12.34 -4.35
CA ASP A 56 -7.42 13.35 -4.23
C ASP A 56 -8.73 12.77 -3.67
N THR A 57 -8.99 11.50 -3.99
CA THR A 57 -10.18 10.73 -3.61
C THR A 57 -9.81 9.63 -2.61
N GLU A 58 -10.68 9.42 -1.63
CA GLU A 58 -10.63 8.28 -0.71
C GLU A 58 -11.54 7.13 -1.19
N GLY A 59 -11.35 5.94 -0.62
CA GLY A 59 -12.09 4.72 -0.92
C GLY A 59 -11.35 3.76 -1.85
N ASN A 60 -12.09 2.76 -2.33
CA ASN A 60 -11.54 1.73 -3.21
C ASN A 60 -11.22 2.29 -4.60
N PHE A 61 -10.15 1.78 -5.19
CA PHE A 61 -9.75 2.14 -6.55
C PHE A 61 -9.19 0.92 -7.28
N LEU A 62 -9.08 1.02 -8.60
CA LEU A 62 -8.45 0.01 -9.44
C LEU A 62 -7.08 0.52 -9.89
N ILE A 63 -6.12 -0.40 -10.00
CA ILE A 63 -4.81 -0.17 -10.58
C ILE A 63 -4.72 -1.08 -11.80
N GLU A 64 -4.45 -0.49 -12.96
CA GLU A 64 -4.24 -1.27 -14.18
C GLU A 64 -2.80 -1.79 -14.25
N GLU A 65 -1.83 -0.96 -13.87
CA GLU A 65 -0.41 -1.29 -13.87
C GLU A 65 0.31 -0.58 -12.70
N TYR A 66 1.29 -1.25 -12.11
CA TYR A 66 2.15 -0.67 -11.07
C TYR A 66 3.61 -1.08 -11.26
N GLU A 67 4.53 -0.20 -10.86
CA GLU A 67 5.97 -0.45 -10.90
C GLU A 67 6.55 -0.29 -9.48
N VAL A 68 7.34 -1.28 -9.03
CA VAL A 68 8.00 -1.25 -7.72
C VAL A 68 9.50 -1.08 -7.91
N PHE A 69 10.06 -0.05 -7.26
CA PHE A 69 11.48 0.27 -7.33
C PHE A 69 12.15 0.12 -5.97
N GLN A 70 13.17 -0.73 -5.89
CA GLN A 70 14.02 -0.83 -4.71
C GLN A 70 15.22 0.12 -4.84
N ILE A 71 15.31 1.10 -3.94
CA ILE A 71 16.46 2.01 -3.87
C ILE A 71 17.54 1.36 -2.98
N MET A 72 18.66 0.97 -3.59
CA MET A 72 19.83 0.46 -2.88
C MET A 72 20.81 1.59 -2.60
N LYS A 73 21.45 1.59 -1.43
CA LYS A 73 22.60 2.48 -1.21
C LYS A 73 23.70 2.10 -2.21
N LYS A 74 24.29 3.11 -2.85
CA LYS A 74 25.58 2.92 -3.52
C LYS A 74 26.63 2.73 -2.43
N ASP A 75 27.41 1.67 -2.56
CA ASP A 75 28.64 1.45 -1.79
C ASP A 75 29.63 2.61 -2.00
#